data_AF-A0A2G2G0L2-F1
#
_entry.id   AF-A0A2G2G0L2-F1
#
_cell.length_a   1.000
_cell.length_b   1.000
_cell.length_c   1.000
_cell.angle_alpha   90.00
_cell.angle_beta   90.00
_cell.angle_gamma   90.00
#
_symmetry.space_group_name_H-M   'P 1'
#
loop_
_entity.id
_entity.type
_entity.pdbx_description
1 polymer ?
#
loop_
_entity_poly.entity_id
_entity_poly.type
_entity_poly.pdbx_seq_one_letter_code
_entity_poly.pdbx_strand_id
1 'polypeptide(L)'
;MVMDFVNDAIAKAGIKMFSEPMEDGQLRCRLENERCHVTREVSVAAGREDEFWAGSLLYHLMLNAQQFAACDDFADWLDETGCKLPKDEARAKYEQLEKDQKSLEFILGPALYPEVMAQLEISQAISNARPGR
;
A
#
# COMPACT_ATOMS: atom_id res chain seq x y z
N MET A 1 -14.85 -3.35 -9.47
CA MET A 1 -14.12 -4.63 -9.59
C MET A 1 -12.75 -4.59 -8.90
N VAL A 2 -11.80 -3.70 -9.23
CA VAL A 2 -10.51 -3.61 -8.48
C VAL A 2 -10.69 -3.11 -7.04
N MET A 3 -11.64 -2.20 -6.78
CA MET A 3 -11.87 -1.68 -5.43
C MET A 3 -12.79 -2.56 -4.54
N ASP A 4 -13.46 -3.57 -5.09
CA ASP A 4 -14.49 -4.29 -4.34
C ASP A 4 -13.86 -5.18 -3.25
N PHE A 5 -12.75 -5.86 -3.57
CA PHE A 5 -12.05 -6.69 -2.59
C PHE A 5 -11.34 -5.85 -1.51
N VAL A 6 -10.89 -4.63 -1.84
CA VAL A 6 -10.27 -3.70 -0.88
C VAL A 6 -11.31 -3.24 0.15
N ASN A 7 -12.53 -2.93 -0.31
CA ASN A 7 -13.65 -2.59 0.57
C ASN A 7 -14.05 -3.77 1.46
N ASP A 8 -14.08 -4.99 0.91
CA ASP A 8 -14.36 -6.19 1.68
C ASP A 8 -13.29 -6.43 2.75
N ALA A 9 -12.01 -6.22 2.42
CA ALA A 9 -10.91 -6.32 3.38
C ALA A 9 -11.05 -5.32 4.52
N ILE A 10 -11.37 -4.06 4.21
CA ILE A 10 -11.63 -3.01 5.19
C ILE A 10 -12.78 -3.41 6.12
N ALA A 11 -13.89 -3.88 5.56
CA ALA A 11 -15.05 -4.30 6.34
C ALA A 11 -14.74 -5.51 7.24
N LYS A 12 -14.11 -6.55 6.69
CA LYS A 12 -13.75 -7.77 7.43
C LYS A 12 -12.73 -7.51 8.55
N ALA A 13 -11.75 -6.64 8.30
CA ALA A 13 -10.72 -6.27 9.28
C ALA A 13 -11.18 -5.18 10.26
N GLY A 14 -12.36 -4.59 10.05
CA GLY A 14 -12.86 -3.47 10.87
C GLY A 14 -11.97 -2.23 10.78
N ILE A 15 -11.36 -1.98 9.62
CA ILE A 15 -10.41 -0.89 9.43
C ILE A 15 -11.14 0.44 9.35
N LYS A 16 -10.67 1.41 10.12
CA LYS A 16 -11.04 2.83 10.04
C LYS A 16 -9.83 3.64 9.62
N MET A 17 -10.10 4.75 8.95
CA MET A 17 -9.07 5.71 8.58
C MET A 17 -9.33 7.06 9.22
N PHE A 18 -8.26 7.67 9.68
CA PHE A 18 -8.20 9.05 10.15
C PHE A 18 -7.14 9.77 9.34
N SER A 19 -7.40 11.00 8.93
CA SER A 19 -6.47 11.82 8.18
C SER A 19 -6.41 13.20 8.79
N GLU A 20 -5.20 13.66 9.07
CA GLU A 20 -4.94 15.01 9.57
C GLU A 20 -4.07 15.74 8.55
N PRO A 21 -4.46 16.94 8.11
CA PRO A 21 -3.62 17.74 7.24
C PRO A 21 -2.34 18.17 7.97
N MET A 22 -1.23 18.15 7.23
CA MET A 22 0.08 18.62 7.65
C MET A 22 0.49 19.85 6.83
N GLU A 23 1.64 20.43 7.16
CA GLU A 23 2.26 21.48 6.36
C GLU A 23 2.61 20.95 4.95
N ASP A 24 2.73 21.86 3.98
CA ASP A 24 3.15 21.56 2.60
C ASP A 24 2.26 20.56 1.80
N GLY A 25 0.97 20.46 2.12
CA GLY A 25 0.03 19.61 1.37
C GLY A 25 0.21 18.11 1.63
N GLN A 26 0.84 17.77 2.75
CA GLN A 26 0.92 16.40 3.24
C GLN A 26 -0.31 16.05 4.10
N LEU A 27 -0.70 14.78 4.10
CA LEU A 27 -1.66 14.22 5.04
C LEU A 27 -0.97 13.18 5.92
N ARG A 28 -1.21 13.26 7.22
CA ARG A 28 -0.92 12.15 8.14
C ARG A 28 -2.15 11.27 8.23
N CYS A 29 -2.04 10.06 7.70
CA CYS A 29 -3.10 9.08 7.66
C CYS A 29 -2.84 7.95 8.66
N ARG A 30 -3.85 7.59 9.43
CA ARG A 30 -3.83 6.46 10.35
C ARG A 30 -4.89 5.44 9.95
N LEU A 31 -4.47 4.24 9.60
CA LEU A 31 -5.34 3.06 9.54
C LEU A 31 -5.36 2.40 10.90
N GLU A 32 -6.53 2.08 11.43
CA GLU A 32 -6.66 1.36 12.70
C GLU A 32 -7.75 0.30 12.65
N ASN A 33 -7.56 -0.74 13.44
CA ASN A 33 -8.61 -1.69 13.81
C ASN A 33 -8.58 -1.88 15.34
N GLU A 34 -9.35 -2.83 15.88
CA GLU A 34 -9.42 -3.08 17.32
C GLU A 34 -8.10 -3.55 17.96
N ARG A 35 -7.14 -4.01 17.15
CA ARG A 35 -5.88 -4.63 17.59
C ARG A 35 -4.68 -3.72 17.42
N CYS A 36 -4.69 -2.86 16.40
CA CYS A 36 -3.52 -2.10 16.00
C CYS A 36 -3.84 -0.84 15.21
N HIS A 37 -2.81 0.00 15.04
CA HIS A 37 -2.85 1.12 14.12
C HIS A 37 -1.53 1.23 13.34
N VAL A 38 -1.63 1.80 12.14
CA VAL A 38 -0.53 2.10 11.23
C VAL A 38 -0.67 3.56 10.81
N THR A 39 0.39 4.34 10.99
CA THR A 39 0.44 5.74 10.57
C THR A 39 1.36 5.92 9.37
N ARG A 40 0.93 6.72 8.39
CA ARG A 40 1.68 7.09 7.20
C ARG A 40 1.51 8.56 6.88
N GLU A 41 2.60 9.18 6.46
CA GLU A 41 2.58 10.51 5.87
C GLU A 41 2.55 10.34 4.36
N VAL A 42 1.56 10.95 3.71
CA VAL A 42 1.37 10.86 2.27
C VAL A 42 1.29 12.26 1.69
N SER A 43 1.97 12.48 0.57
CA SER A 43 1.79 13.69 -0.21
C SER A 43 0.58 13.52 -1.11
N VAL A 44 -0.39 14.41 -0.98
CA VAL A 44 -1.58 14.42 -1.83
C VAL A 44 -1.50 15.63 -2.76
N ALA A 45 -1.89 15.44 -4.02
CA ALA A 45 -1.97 16.55 -4.95
C ALA A 45 -3.02 17.56 -4.46
N ALA A 46 -2.72 18.85 -4.52
CA ALA A 46 -3.61 19.91 -4.07
C ALA A 46 -5.02 19.78 -4.71
N GLY A 47 -6.06 19.80 -3.88
CA GLY A 47 -7.46 19.66 -4.30
C GLY A 47 -7.94 18.22 -4.46
N ARG A 48 -7.16 17.21 -4.03
CA ARG A 48 -7.53 15.79 -4.00
C ARG A 48 -7.55 15.18 -2.61
N GLU A 49 -7.48 16.01 -1.58
CA GLU A 49 -7.46 15.59 -0.17
C GLU A 49 -8.72 14.77 0.17
N ASP A 50 -9.88 15.19 -0.36
CA ASP A 50 -11.17 14.53 -0.17
C ASP A 50 -11.32 13.21 -0.97
N GLU A 51 -10.44 12.96 -1.94
CA GLU A 51 -10.39 11.69 -2.69
C GLU A 51 -9.53 10.64 -1.98
N PHE A 52 -8.81 11.02 -0.91
CA PHE A 52 -7.89 10.14 -0.20
C PHE A 52 -8.60 9.47 0.99
N TRP A 53 -8.99 8.19 0.81
CA TRP A 53 -9.72 7.39 1.79
C TRP A 53 -9.00 6.07 2.11
N ALA A 54 -9.54 5.31 3.07
CA ALA A 54 -8.93 4.10 3.62
C ALA A 54 -8.44 3.09 2.56
N GLY A 55 -9.24 2.86 1.51
CA GLY A 55 -8.89 1.93 0.45
C GLY A 55 -7.79 2.45 -0.47
N SER A 56 -7.67 3.76 -0.68
CA SER A 56 -6.55 4.33 -1.44
C SER A 56 -5.22 4.06 -0.71
N LEU A 57 -5.18 4.28 0.60
CA LEU A 57 -3.98 4.00 1.40
C LEU A 57 -3.71 2.49 1.52
N LEU A 58 -4.74 1.68 1.78
CA LEU A 58 -4.59 0.23 1.90
C LEU A 58 -4.10 -0.37 0.58
N TYR A 59 -4.68 0.03 -0.55
CA TYR A 59 -4.24 -0.40 -1.87
C TYR A 59 -2.80 0.01 -2.17
N HIS A 60 -2.40 1.23 -1.79
CA HIS A 60 -1.01 1.67 -1.94
C HIS A 60 -0.04 0.79 -1.14
N LEU A 61 -0.36 0.48 0.13
CA LEU A 61 0.44 -0.43 0.95
C LEU A 61 0.54 -1.84 0.33
N MET A 62 -0.53 -2.32 -0.29
CA MET A 62 -0.54 -3.61 -0.98
C MET A 62 0.40 -3.63 -2.18
N LEU A 63 0.41 -2.57 -3.00
CA LEU A 63 1.34 -2.46 -4.12
C LEU A 63 2.80 -2.45 -3.64
N ASN A 64 3.09 -1.71 -2.57
CA ASN A 64 4.43 -1.67 -1.97
C ASN A 64 4.85 -3.04 -1.43
N ALA A 65 3.93 -3.76 -0.76
CA ALA A 65 4.17 -5.10 -0.25
C ALA A 65 4.43 -6.13 -1.37
N GLN A 66 3.68 -6.06 -2.47
CA GLN A 66 3.89 -6.92 -3.64
C GLN A 66 5.24 -6.65 -4.29
N GLN A 67 5.60 -5.37 -4.45
CA GLN A 67 6.90 -4.97 -4.99
C GLN A 67 8.06 -5.49 -4.13
N PHE A 68 7.93 -5.42 -2.81
CA PHE A 68 8.93 -5.96 -1.90
C PHE A 68 9.04 -7.49 -1.99
N ALA A 69 7.90 -8.19 -2.01
CA ALA A 69 7.85 -9.65 -2.06
C ALA A 69 8.38 -10.25 -3.37
N ALA A 70 8.49 -9.45 -4.43
CA ALA A 70 9.03 -9.86 -5.72
C ALA A 70 10.57 -9.89 -5.77
N CYS A 71 11.26 -9.37 -4.74
CA CYS A 71 12.72 -9.24 -4.71
C CYS A 71 13.29 -9.96 -3.48
N ASP A 72 14.37 -10.71 -3.64
CA ASP A 72 15.00 -11.41 -2.51
C ASP A 72 15.81 -10.45 -1.62
N ASP A 73 16.47 -9.46 -2.23
CA ASP A 73 17.24 -8.45 -1.51
C ASP A 73 17.23 -7.06 -2.18
N PHE A 74 18.01 -6.13 -1.61
CA PHE A 74 18.12 -4.76 -2.10
C PHE A 74 18.79 -4.65 -3.48
N ALA A 75 19.76 -5.53 -3.79
CA ALA A 75 20.42 -5.52 -5.09
C ALA A 75 19.46 -5.99 -6.19
N ASP A 76 18.69 -7.05 -5.93
CA ASP A 76 17.66 -7.54 -6.84
C ASP A 76 16.58 -6.46 -7.05
N TRP A 77 16.14 -5.79 -5.98
CA TRP A 77 15.18 -4.70 -6.09
C TRP A 77 15.69 -3.53 -6.94
N LEU A 78 16.97 -3.17 -6.85
CA LEU A 78 17.55 -2.13 -7.70
C LEU A 78 17.52 -2.53 -9.18
N ASP A 79 17.82 -3.79 -9.49
CA ASP A 79 17.84 -4.31 -10.85
C ASP A 79 16.43 -4.37 -11.46
N GLU A 80 15.49 -5.01 -10.75
CA GLU A 80 14.10 -5.18 -11.18
C GLU A 80 13.35 -3.86 -11.37
N THR A 81 13.62 -2.86 -10.51
CA THR A 81 12.92 -1.57 -10.57
C THR A 81 13.63 -0.52 -11.42
N GLY A 82 14.89 -0.75 -11.79
CA GLY A 82 15.73 0.25 -12.45
C GLY A 82 15.86 1.55 -11.65
N CYS A 83 15.82 1.47 -10.32
CA CYS A 83 15.80 2.64 -9.43
C CYS A 83 17.05 3.50 -9.65
N LYS A 84 16.83 4.79 -9.97
CA LYS A 84 17.91 5.77 -10.25
C LYS A 84 18.24 6.68 -9.07
N LEU A 85 17.62 6.44 -7.91
CA LEU A 85 17.87 7.23 -6.71
C LEU A 85 19.34 7.04 -6.25
N PRO A 86 19.92 8.05 -5.60
CA PRO A 86 21.17 7.87 -4.85
C PRO A 86 21.05 6.68 -3.88
N LYS A 87 22.17 5.98 -3.65
CA LYS A 87 22.18 4.72 -2.87
C LYS A 87 21.48 4.83 -1.51
N ASP A 88 21.70 5.93 -0.79
CA ASP A 88 21.11 6.13 0.54
C ASP A 88 19.59 6.37 0.48
N GLU A 89 19.13 7.11 -0.52
CA GLU A 89 17.69 7.33 -0.77
C GLU A 89 17.00 6.05 -1.25
N ALA A 90 17.67 5.30 -2.14
CA ALA A 90 17.20 4.01 -2.61
C ALA A 90 17.07 3.02 -1.43
N ARG A 91 18.06 3.02 -0.51
CA ARG A 91 18.04 2.19 0.69
C ARG A 91 16.88 2.57 1.61
N ALA A 92 16.69 3.86 1.87
CA ALA A 92 15.56 4.34 2.67
C ALA A 92 14.21 3.93 2.06
N LYS A 93 14.08 4.00 0.74
CA LYS A 93 12.88 3.54 0.02
C LYS A 93 12.66 2.04 0.18
N TYR A 94 13.70 1.22 0.02
CA TYR A 94 13.60 -0.23 0.20
C TYR A 94 13.19 -0.61 1.63
N GLU A 95 13.79 0.01 2.64
CA GLU A 95 13.41 -0.19 4.05
C GLU A 95 11.97 0.27 4.34
N GLN A 96 11.49 1.29 3.62
CA GLN A 96 10.09 1.71 3.70
C GLN A 96 9.14 0.65 3.11
N LEU A 97 9.50 0.00 2.00
CA LEU A 97 8.72 -1.09 1.42
C LEU A 97 8.60 -2.27 2.40
N GLU A 98 9.70 -2.64 3.07
CA GLU A 98 9.69 -3.68 4.12
C GLU A 98 8.76 -3.29 5.28
N LYS A 99 8.81 -2.03 5.73
CA LYS A 99 7.93 -1.52 6.79
C LYS A 99 6.47 -1.54 6.36
N ASP A 100 6.19 -1.21 5.10
CA ASP A 100 4.83 -1.20 4.54
C ASP A 100 4.25 -2.61 4.50
N GLN A 101 5.03 -3.60 4.06
CA GLN A 101 4.64 -5.01 4.08
C GLN A 101 4.28 -5.46 5.51
N LYS A 102 5.17 -5.23 6.48
CA LYS A 102 4.92 -5.61 7.88
C LYS A 102 3.70 -4.91 8.46
N SER A 103 3.52 -3.63 8.12
CA SER A 103 2.35 -2.86 8.56
C SER A 103 1.05 -3.42 7.99
N LEU A 104 1.09 -3.84 6.72
CA LEU A 104 -0.04 -4.46 6.03
C LEU A 104 -0.39 -5.83 6.61
N GLU A 105 0.62 -6.68 6.88
CA GLU A 105 0.44 -7.96 7.58
C GLU A 105 -0.19 -7.76 8.95
N PHE A 106 0.23 -6.73 9.68
CA PHE A 106 -0.25 -6.44 11.02
C PHE A 106 -1.69 -5.92 11.03
N ILE A 107 -2.07 -5.04 10.10
CA ILE A 107 -3.41 -4.45 10.05
C ILE A 107 -4.46 -5.43 9.49
N LEU A 108 -4.09 -6.29 8.54
CA LEU A 108 -4.99 -7.31 7.98
C LEU A 108 -5.01 -8.59 8.82
N GLY A 109 -3.89 -8.91 9.47
CA GLY A 109 -3.71 -10.16 10.20
C GLY A 109 -3.51 -11.37 9.27
N PRO A 110 -3.17 -12.54 9.85
CA PRO A 110 -2.68 -13.70 9.11
C PRO A 110 -3.72 -14.37 8.21
N ALA A 111 -5.01 -14.13 8.44
CA ALA A 111 -6.08 -14.69 7.62
C ALA A 111 -6.39 -13.83 6.39
N LEU A 112 -6.52 -12.51 6.57
CA LEU A 112 -6.93 -11.61 5.49
C LEU A 112 -5.76 -11.18 4.61
N TYR A 113 -4.55 -11.05 5.16
CA TYR A 113 -3.37 -10.66 4.37
C TYR A 113 -3.16 -11.52 3.12
N PRO A 114 -3.03 -12.86 3.21
CA PRO A 114 -2.83 -13.69 2.01
C PRO A 114 -4.01 -13.66 1.04
N GLU A 115 -5.26 -13.58 1.55
CA GLU A 115 -6.47 -13.47 0.73
C GLU A 115 -6.43 -12.20 -0.12
N VAL A 116 -6.10 -11.06 0.51
CA VAL A 116 -6.08 -9.75 -0.12
C VAL A 116 -4.95 -9.63 -1.15
N MET A 117 -3.76 -10.17 -0.84
CA MET A 117 -2.64 -10.19 -1.79
C MET A 117 -2.93 -11.06 -3.02
N ALA A 118 -3.56 -12.23 -2.83
CA ALA A 118 -3.98 -13.07 -3.96
C ALA A 118 -5.03 -12.38 -4.85
N GLN A 119 -5.99 -11.66 -4.25
CA GLN A 119 -6.98 -10.89 -5.00
C GLN A 119 -6.36 -9.75 -5.79
N LEU A 120 -5.31 -9.10 -5.26
CA LEU A 120 -4.55 -8.08 -5.99
C LEU A 120 -3.94 -8.64 -7.26
N GLU A 121 -3.25 -9.78 -7.16
CA GLU A 121 -2.62 -10.45 -8.30
C GLU A 121 -3.65 -10.82 -9.37
N ILE A 122 -4.79 -11.40 -8.97
CA ILE A 122 -5.90 -11.72 -9.87
C ILE A 122 -6.41 -10.44 -10.54
N SER A 123 -6.58 -9.36 -9.79
CA SER A 123 -7.10 -8.10 -10.29
C SER A 123 -6.19 -7.47 -11.35
N GLN A 124 -4.87 -7.48 -11.10
CA GLN A 124 -3.87 -7.00 -12.05
C GLN A 124 -3.80 -7.89 -13.29
N ALA A 125 -3.85 -9.22 -13.13
CA ALA A 125 -3.86 -10.16 -14.24
C ALA A 125 -5.08 -9.94 -15.16
N ILE A 126 -6.27 -9.73 -14.58
CA ILE A 126 -7.49 -9.40 -15.35
C ILE A 126 -7.33 -8.06 -16.07
N SER A 127 -6.77 -7.05 -15.40
CA SER A 127 -6.52 -5.73 -16.00
C SER A 127 -5.59 -5.82 -17.20
N ASN A 128 -4.51 -6.61 -17.08
CA ASN A 128 -3.54 -6.83 -18.16
C ASN A 128 -4.10 -7.68 -19.31
N ALA A 129 -5.05 -8.58 -19.02
CA ALA A 129 -5.70 -9.44 -20.01
C ALA A 129 -6.83 -8.74 -20.80
N ARG A 130 -7.29 -7.56 -20.37
CA ARG A 130 -8.23 -6.74 -21.15
C ARG A 130 -7.42 -5.95 -22.19
N PRO A 131 -7.55 -6.24 -23.50
CA PRO A 131 -6.96 -5.40 -24.52
C PRO A 131 -7.53 -3.99 -24.36
N GLY A 132 -6.67 -2.98 -24.40
CA GLY A 132 -7.04 -1.58 -24.24
C GLY A 132 -8.28 -1.21 -25.05
N ARG A 133 -9.17 -0.43 -24.44
CA ARG A 133 -10.12 0.37 -25.21
C ARG A 133 -9.38 1.41 -26.02
#